data_AF-A0A915PQ07-F1
#
_entry.id   AF-A0A915PQ07-F1
#
_cell.length_a   1.000
_cell.length_b   1.000
_cell.length_c   1.000
_cell.angle_alpha   90.00
_cell.angle_beta   90.00
_cell.angle_gamma   90.00
#
_symmetry.space_group_name_H-M   'P 1'
#
loop_
_entity.id
_entity.type
_entity.pdbx_description
1 polymer ?
#
loop_
_entity_poly.entity_id
_entity_poly.type
_entity_poly.pdbx_seq_one_letter_code
_entity_poly.pdbx_strand_id
1 'polypeptide(L)'
;MSTITLQASCLSESRLYSGPSESRSISSVINLYPLNNYSVRYNNYEDPPRMSDYIQSLKLRQDYETYGMIRTVLGVLLDGTDYAFFYRPGGKLRCDEDEMAGIRRLMTQIVGFEDSADTSFKIHHIIANWWRPNFEAPVYPYIPAHITKPKEVIKVFIVELPKRISFTIAKNNTLVAAPLFEIYDNVDDYGPIIANLPHVLSRLTFVFKFVLFNLIISTTPEVGFHNDSFGTSKK
;
A
#
# COMPACT_ATOMS: atom_id res chain seq x y z
N MET A 1 -48.32 -23.85 14.46
CA MET A 1 -47.58 -23.50 15.69
C MET A 1 -46.47 -24.51 15.89
N SER A 2 -45.20 -24.07 15.73
CA SER A 2 -43.97 -24.63 16.31
C SER A 2 -42.81 -23.77 15.80
N THR A 3 -42.26 -22.94 16.69
CA THR A 3 -41.15 -22.02 16.43
C THR A 3 -39.84 -22.78 16.60
N ILE A 4 -38.94 -22.76 15.61
CA ILE A 4 -37.56 -23.22 15.77
C ILE A 4 -36.64 -22.01 15.62
N THR A 5 -36.05 -21.62 16.75
CA THR A 5 -35.08 -20.55 16.89
C THR A 5 -33.70 -21.08 16.48
N LEU A 6 -33.02 -20.43 15.53
CA LEU A 6 -31.61 -20.69 15.26
C LEU A 6 -30.80 -19.42 15.55
N GLN A 7 -30.02 -19.49 16.63
CA GLN A 7 -29.04 -18.50 17.00
C GLN A 7 -27.92 -18.46 15.96
N ALA A 8 -27.54 -17.25 15.53
CA ALA A 8 -26.31 -17.01 14.82
C ALA A 8 -25.13 -17.39 15.72
N SER A 9 -24.41 -18.46 15.38
CA SER A 9 -23.09 -18.72 15.92
C SER A 9 -22.07 -18.05 14.99
N CYS A 10 -21.26 -17.17 15.59
CA CYS A 10 -20.09 -16.59 14.96
C CYS A 10 -19.12 -17.72 14.62
N LEU A 11 -18.99 -18.06 13.33
CA LEU A 11 -18.00 -19.03 12.89
C LEU A 11 -16.62 -18.37 12.90
N SER A 12 -15.74 -19.02 13.64
CA SER A 12 -14.40 -18.66 14.07
C SER A 12 -13.46 -18.13 12.99
N GLU A 13 -12.67 -17.11 13.38
CA GLU A 13 -11.43 -16.69 12.72
C GLU A 13 -10.58 -17.92 12.34
N SER A 14 -10.32 -18.12 11.04
CA SER A 14 -9.31 -19.07 10.59
C SER A 14 -7.91 -18.49 10.80
N ARG A 15 -7.39 -18.62 12.03
CA ARG A 15 -5.95 -18.43 12.31
C ARG A 15 -5.19 -19.64 11.78
N LEU A 16 -4.64 -19.53 10.57
CA LEU A 16 -3.57 -20.43 10.16
C LEU A 16 -2.32 -20.05 10.97
N TYR A 17 -1.88 -20.97 11.82
CA TYR A 17 -0.74 -20.92 12.76
C TYR A 17 -0.98 -20.19 14.09
N SER A 18 -1.02 -20.97 15.18
CA SER A 18 -0.79 -20.49 16.55
C SER A 18 0.32 -21.31 17.19
N GLY A 19 1.54 -20.79 17.12
CA GLY A 19 2.69 -21.26 17.92
C GLY A 19 2.77 -20.50 19.25
N PRO A 20 3.51 -21.03 20.25
CA PRO A 20 3.61 -20.41 21.56
C PRO A 20 4.35 -19.07 21.46
N SER A 21 3.92 -18.13 22.29
CA SER A 21 4.29 -16.71 22.32
C SER A 21 5.80 -16.45 22.20
N GLU A 22 6.26 -16.19 20.97
CA GLU A 22 7.53 -15.53 20.72
C GLU A 22 7.45 -14.10 21.27
N SER A 23 8.50 -13.73 22.00
CA SER A 23 8.77 -12.38 22.46
C SER A 23 8.42 -11.35 21.38
N ARG A 24 7.72 -10.28 21.75
CA ARG A 24 7.27 -9.13 20.93
C ARG A 24 8.35 -8.48 20.04
N SER A 25 8.91 -9.18 19.06
CA SER A 25 9.36 -8.61 17.79
C SER A 25 8.11 -8.43 16.95
N ILE A 26 7.27 -7.46 17.32
CA ILE A 26 5.89 -7.32 16.86
C ILE A 26 5.88 -7.29 15.33
N SER A 27 5.46 -8.40 14.70
CA SER A 27 5.00 -8.35 13.32
C SER A 27 3.90 -7.29 13.30
N SER A 28 4.15 -6.20 12.60
CA SER A 28 3.17 -5.12 12.55
C SER A 28 2.00 -5.63 11.74
N VAL A 29 0.83 -5.70 12.38
CA VAL A 29 -0.42 -6.07 11.75
C VAL A 29 -0.93 -4.87 10.99
N ILE A 30 -1.17 -5.02 9.69
CA ILE A 30 -1.62 -3.96 8.79
C ILE A 30 -2.97 -4.35 8.21
N ASN A 31 -3.97 -3.50 8.41
CA ASN A 31 -5.28 -3.70 7.80
C ASN A 31 -5.26 -3.21 6.36
N LEU A 32 -5.77 -4.04 5.46
CA LEU A 32 -5.84 -3.75 4.04
C LEU A 32 -7.29 -3.75 3.59
N TYR A 33 -7.68 -2.78 2.77
CA TYR A 33 -9.03 -2.64 2.24
C TYR A 33 -9.04 -2.74 0.71
N PRO A 34 -10.14 -3.20 0.09
CA PRO A 34 -10.20 -3.40 -1.35
C PRO A 34 -9.98 -2.09 -2.11
N LEU A 35 -9.33 -2.17 -3.28
CA LEU A 35 -9.07 -1.05 -4.18
C LEU A 35 -10.31 -0.18 -4.47
N ASN A 36 -11.50 -0.80 -4.58
CA ASN A 36 -12.77 -0.11 -4.82
C ASN A 36 -13.15 0.92 -3.74
N ASN A 37 -12.50 0.88 -2.58
CA ASN A 37 -12.73 1.86 -1.50
C ASN A 37 -11.93 3.16 -1.69
N TYR A 38 -10.98 3.17 -2.63
CA TYR A 38 -10.09 4.29 -2.88
C TYR A 38 -10.49 4.99 -4.17
N SER A 39 -10.63 6.32 -4.11
CA SER A 39 -10.93 7.14 -5.29
C SER A 39 -9.77 8.06 -5.63
N VAL A 40 -9.59 8.38 -6.91
CA VAL A 40 -8.57 9.31 -7.40
C VAL A 40 -9.25 10.50 -8.02
N ARG A 41 -8.84 11.69 -7.61
CA ARG A 41 -9.22 12.98 -8.17
C ARG A 41 -7.98 13.62 -8.78
N TYR A 42 -8.15 14.32 -9.89
CA TYR A 42 -7.09 15.09 -10.51
C TYR A 42 -7.25 16.56 -10.20
N ASN A 43 -6.17 17.23 -9.81
CA ASN A 43 -6.15 18.68 -9.68
C ASN A 43 -5.66 19.33 -10.99
N ASN A 44 -5.68 20.66 -11.05
CA ASN A 44 -5.20 21.41 -12.21
C ASN A 44 -3.67 21.63 -12.21
N TYR A 45 -2.95 21.06 -11.22
CA TYR A 45 -1.51 21.19 -11.11
C TYR A 45 -0.81 20.13 -11.98
N GLU A 46 0.30 20.51 -12.59
CA GLU A 46 1.16 19.62 -13.36
C GLU A 46 2.52 19.53 -12.69
N ASP A 47 2.93 18.31 -12.36
CA ASP A 47 4.25 18.02 -11.82
C ASP A 47 5.32 18.40 -12.85
N PRO A 48 6.49 18.90 -12.42
CA PRO A 48 7.60 19.14 -13.34
C PRO A 48 8.03 17.82 -14.01
N PRO A 49 8.49 17.85 -15.26
CA PRO A 49 8.93 16.65 -15.97
C PRO A 49 10.06 15.96 -15.21
N ARG A 50 10.13 14.62 -15.34
CA ARG A 50 11.21 13.83 -14.75
C ARG A 50 12.55 14.35 -15.26
N MET A 51 13.41 14.75 -14.32
CA MET A 51 14.75 15.25 -14.63
C MET A 51 15.64 14.09 -15.05
N SER A 52 16.57 14.33 -15.97
CA SER A 52 17.63 13.36 -16.26
C SER A 52 18.50 13.12 -15.03
N ASP A 53 19.13 11.95 -14.96
CA ASP A 53 19.97 11.56 -13.82
C ASP A 53 21.11 12.57 -13.59
N TYR A 54 21.65 13.15 -14.66
CA TYR A 54 22.65 14.22 -14.59
C TYR A 54 22.12 15.49 -13.91
N ILE A 55 20.90 15.92 -14.23
CA ILE A 55 20.31 17.11 -13.58
C ILE A 55 19.95 16.80 -12.11
N GLN A 56 19.51 15.58 -11.82
CA GLN A 56 19.24 15.14 -10.45
C GLN A 56 20.51 15.13 -9.59
N SER A 57 21.64 14.63 -10.13
CA SER A 57 22.91 14.62 -9.41
C SER A 57 23.46 16.02 -9.15
N LEU A 58 23.35 16.93 -10.12
CA LEU A 58 23.73 18.34 -9.94
C LEU A 58 22.92 19.02 -8.82
N LYS A 59 21.60 18.83 -8.82
CA LYS A 59 20.74 19.37 -7.76
C LYS A 59 21.06 18.78 -6.41
N LEU A 60 21.27 17.46 -6.34
CA LEU A 60 21.67 16.79 -5.10
C LEU A 60 22.98 17.36 -4.55
N ARG A 61 23.96 17.65 -5.43
CA ARG A 61 25.21 18.28 -5.04
C ARG A 61 25.01 19.68 -4.45
N GLN A 62 24.23 20.52 -5.13
CA GLN A 62 23.94 21.87 -4.66
C GLN A 62 23.20 21.86 -3.32
N ASP A 63 22.20 20.99 -3.17
CA ASP A 63 21.47 20.83 -1.91
C ASP A 63 22.42 20.35 -0.80
N TYR A 64 23.32 19.42 -1.10
CA TYR A 64 24.26 18.86 -0.14
C TYR A 64 25.29 19.90 0.35
N GLU A 65 25.76 20.77 -0.53
CA GLU A 65 26.66 21.87 -0.16
C GLU A 65 25.97 22.87 0.79
N THR A 66 24.64 23.03 0.67
CA THR A 66 23.86 23.98 1.48
C THR A 66 23.41 23.37 2.82
N TYR A 67 22.92 22.13 2.80
CA TYR A 67 22.19 21.51 3.92
C TYR A 67 22.90 20.27 4.50
N GLY A 68 23.97 19.79 3.87
CA GLY A 68 24.63 18.54 4.22
C GLY A 68 23.88 17.32 3.69
N MET A 69 23.91 16.21 4.43
CA MET A 69 23.28 14.96 3.99
C MET A 69 21.77 15.15 3.78
N ILE A 70 21.30 14.86 2.57
CA ILE A 70 19.90 14.97 2.20
C ILE A 70 19.10 13.83 2.82
N ARG A 71 17.94 14.16 3.37
CA ARG A 71 17.01 13.20 3.98
C ARG A 71 15.76 13.13 3.11
N THR A 72 15.45 11.93 2.63
CA THR A 72 14.27 11.65 1.80
C THR A 72 13.42 10.61 2.51
N VAL A 73 12.10 10.81 2.51
CA VAL A 73 11.15 9.83 3.04
C VAL A 73 10.28 9.31 1.91
N LEU A 74 9.95 8.03 1.98
CA LEU A 74 9.08 7.33 1.05
C LEU A 74 8.04 6.54 1.86
N GLY A 75 6.76 6.80 1.68
CA GLY A 75 5.66 5.98 2.14
C GLY A 75 5.32 4.91 1.11
N VAL A 76 5.08 3.69 1.59
CA VAL A 76 4.51 2.60 0.81
C VAL A 76 3.05 2.46 1.26
N LEU A 77 2.15 2.52 0.29
CA LEU A 77 0.70 2.39 0.48
C LEU A 77 0.30 0.99 -0.01
N LEU A 78 -0.44 0.24 0.80
CA LEU A 78 -0.85 -1.13 0.48
C LEU A 78 -2.36 -1.26 0.39
N ASP A 79 -2.82 -2.17 -0.44
CA ASP A 79 -4.24 -2.45 -0.70
C ASP A 79 -4.63 -3.90 -0.38
N GLY A 80 -5.93 -4.15 -0.28
CA GLY A 80 -6.50 -5.44 0.12
C GLY A 80 -6.56 -6.51 -0.97
N THR A 81 -5.85 -6.33 -2.07
CA THR A 81 -5.88 -7.24 -3.23
C THR A 81 -4.48 -7.64 -3.70
N ASP A 82 -3.52 -7.64 -2.77
CA ASP A 82 -2.10 -7.94 -2.98
C ASP A 82 -1.33 -6.88 -3.79
N TYR A 83 -1.93 -5.69 -4.02
CA TYR A 83 -1.28 -4.59 -4.73
C TYR A 83 -0.59 -3.62 -3.76
N ALA A 84 0.62 -3.22 -4.12
CA ALA A 84 1.27 -2.04 -3.58
C ALA A 84 0.95 -0.86 -4.51
N PHE A 85 0.44 0.23 -3.94
CA PHE A 85 0.22 1.47 -4.68
C PHE A 85 1.50 2.27 -4.78
N PHE A 86 1.87 2.61 -6.01
CA PHE A 86 3.00 3.46 -6.34
C PHE A 86 2.48 4.76 -6.96
N TYR A 87 2.38 5.79 -6.13
CA TYR A 87 2.32 7.18 -6.59
C TYR A 87 3.17 8.04 -5.66
N ARG A 88 4.43 8.28 -6.04
CA ARG A 88 5.46 9.07 -5.33
C ARG A 88 5.06 9.49 -3.89
N PRO A 89 4.80 8.57 -2.94
CA PRO A 89 4.33 8.98 -1.63
C PRO A 89 5.60 9.35 -0.89
N GLY A 90 6.16 10.54 -1.10
CA GLY A 90 7.52 10.78 -0.63
C GLY A 90 8.16 12.03 -1.18
N GLY A 91 9.32 12.35 -0.62
CA GLY A 91 10.04 13.57 -0.97
C GLY A 91 11.13 13.91 0.03
N LYS A 92 11.86 14.98 -0.31
CA LYS A 92 12.92 15.53 0.54
C LYS A 92 12.30 16.18 1.79
N LEU A 93 12.92 15.93 2.93
CA LEU A 93 12.62 16.59 4.19
C LEU A 93 13.27 17.97 4.24
N ARG A 94 12.68 18.88 5.02
CA ARG A 94 13.32 20.15 5.39
C ARG A 94 14.38 19.93 6.48
N CYS A 95 15.30 20.89 6.65
CA CYS A 95 16.42 20.76 7.59
C CYS A 95 15.96 20.48 9.03
N ASP A 96 14.93 21.20 9.49
CA ASP A 96 14.42 21.09 10.88
C ASP A 96 13.18 20.21 10.99
N GLU A 97 12.85 19.48 9.93
CA GLU A 97 11.67 18.63 9.88
C GLU A 97 11.99 17.22 10.38
N ASP A 98 11.17 16.74 11.31
CA ASP A 98 11.18 15.36 11.74
C ASP A 98 10.63 14.43 10.65
N GLU A 99 11.09 13.19 10.62
CA GLU A 99 10.73 12.21 9.59
C GLU A 99 9.23 11.91 9.60
N MET A 100 8.63 11.76 10.80
CA MET A 100 7.19 11.52 10.94
C MET A 100 6.38 12.75 10.53
N ALA A 101 6.86 13.95 10.84
CA ALA A 101 6.23 15.20 10.43
C ALA A 101 6.29 15.38 8.90
N GLY A 102 7.43 15.05 8.29
CA GLY A 102 7.64 15.20 6.85
C GLY A 102 6.84 14.21 6.02
N ILE A 103 6.82 12.92 6.39
CA ILE A 103 5.98 11.95 5.69
C ILE A 103 4.49 12.30 5.85
N ARG A 104 4.08 12.79 7.03
CA ARG A 104 2.71 13.28 7.23
C ARG A 104 2.40 14.47 6.32
N ARG A 105 3.27 15.47 6.24
CA ARG A 105 3.11 16.62 5.32
C ARG A 105 2.96 16.17 3.87
N LEU A 106 3.83 15.26 3.42
CA LEU A 106 3.82 14.74 2.05
C LEU A 106 2.56 13.92 1.77
N MET A 107 2.12 13.08 2.72
CA MET A 107 0.87 12.33 2.59
C MET A 107 -0.36 13.24 2.55
N THR A 108 -0.41 14.28 3.40
CA THR A 108 -1.50 15.26 3.40
C THR A 108 -1.59 16.05 2.09
N GLN A 109 -0.46 16.29 1.40
CA GLN A 109 -0.47 16.91 0.07
C GLN A 109 -1.17 16.05 -0.98
N ILE A 110 -1.08 14.72 -0.85
CA ILE A 110 -1.69 13.78 -1.81
C ILE A 110 -3.15 13.50 -1.42
N VAL A 111 -3.45 13.26 -0.15
CA VAL A 111 -4.82 12.93 0.29
C VAL A 111 -5.74 14.16 0.26
N GLY A 112 -5.17 15.36 0.42
CA GLY A 112 -5.95 16.56 0.70
C GLY A 112 -6.41 16.60 2.16
N PHE A 113 -6.88 17.78 2.58
CA PHE A 113 -7.47 17.96 3.91
C PHE A 113 -8.98 17.74 3.80
N GLU A 114 -9.45 16.52 4.05
CA GLU A 114 -10.88 16.29 4.30
C GLU A 114 -11.04 16.11 5.82
N ASP A 115 -11.72 17.06 6.48
CA ASP A 115 -11.96 17.15 7.94
C ASP A 115 -12.82 16.00 8.52
N SER A 116 -13.05 14.95 7.76
CA SER A 116 -13.79 13.77 8.22
C SER A 116 -12.88 12.86 9.06
N ALA A 117 -13.32 12.58 10.29
CA ALA A 117 -12.61 11.73 11.25
C ALA A 117 -12.22 10.34 10.72
N ASP A 118 -12.94 9.85 9.69
CA ASP A 118 -12.74 8.55 9.05
C ASP A 118 -11.62 8.52 7.97
N THR A 119 -10.98 9.65 7.68
CA THR A 119 -9.97 9.78 6.59
C THR A 119 -8.53 9.83 7.11
N SER A 120 -8.32 9.60 8.41
CA SER A 120 -6.99 9.63 9.01
C SER A 120 -6.17 8.38 8.65
N PHE A 121 -5.18 8.53 7.78
CA PHE A 121 -4.19 7.50 7.48
C PHE A 121 -3.24 7.31 8.67
N LYS A 122 -2.77 6.08 8.88
CA LYS A 122 -1.86 5.74 9.97
C LYS A 122 -0.47 5.45 9.42
N ILE A 123 0.49 6.29 9.80
CA ILE A 123 1.91 6.06 9.50
C ILE A 123 2.46 5.13 10.59
N HIS A 124 3.07 4.03 10.17
CA HIS A 124 3.75 3.10 11.06
C HIS A 124 5.24 3.45 11.16
N HIS A 125 6.09 2.46 11.45
CA HIS A 125 7.53 2.61 11.60
C HIS A 125 8.27 2.50 10.26
N ILE A 126 9.55 2.87 10.27
CA ILE A 126 10.46 2.71 9.13
C ILE A 126 10.66 1.22 8.85
N ILE A 127 10.45 0.82 7.61
CA ILE A 127 10.62 -0.57 7.17
C ILE A 127 11.96 -0.82 6.48
N ALA A 128 12.57 0.19 5.86
CA ALA A 128 13.88 0.08 5.23
C ALA A 128 14.62 1.42 5.20
N ASN A 129 15.96 1.35 5.18
CA ASN A 129 16.84 2.49 4.95
C ASN A 129 17.70 2.21 3.73
N TRP A 130 17.83 3.20 2.87
CA TRP A 130 18.71 3.17 1.70
C TRP A 130 19.64 4.37 1.73
N TRP A 131 20.87 4.18 1.28
CA TRP A 131 21.91 5.18 1.31
C TRP A 131 22.49 5.42 -0.07
N ARG A 132 22.62 6.69 -0.43
CA ARG A 132 23.34 7.13 -1.62
C ARG A 132 24.72 7.64 -1.21
N PRO A 133 25.82 6.94 -1.57
CA PRO A 133 27.16 7.32 -1.12
C PRO A 133 27.73 8.54 -1.86
N ASN A 134 27.39 8.68 -3.15
CA ASN A 134 27.95 9.67 -4.08
C ASN A 134 26.85 10.49 -4.78
N PHE A 135 27.24 11.48 -5.59
CA PHE A 135 26.31 12.27 -6.42
C PHE A 135 25.96 11.52 -7.72
N GLU A 136 25.58 10.26 -7.60
CA GLU A 136 25.28 9.35 -8.71
C GLU A 136 24.02 8.55 -8.38
N ALA A 137 23.44 7.91 -9.40
CA ALA A 137 22.18 7.16 -9.31
C ALA A 137 22.17 5.94 -8.33
N PRO A 138 23.26 5.18 -8.11
CA PRO A 138 23.22 3.99 -7.26
C PRO A 138 22.89 4.27 -5.78
N VAL A 139 22.07 3.38 -5.20
CA VAL A 139 21.69 3.39 -3.77
C VAL A 139 21.85 1.98 -3.19
N TYR A 140 22.16 1.91 -1.89
CA TYR A 140 22.47 0.65 -1.21
C TYR A 140 21.67 0.50 0.09
N PRO A 141 21.25 -0.71 0.47
CA PRO A 141 20.55 -0.97 1.74
C PRO A 141 21.50 -1.06 2.95
N TYR A 142 22.76 -0.63 2.78
CA TYR A 142 23.81 -0.49 3.79
C TYR A 142 24.68 0.72 3.45
N ILE A 143 25.39 1.29 4.42
CA ILE A 143 26.42 2.30 4.14
C ILE A 143 27.65 1.55 3.62
N PRO A 144 28.10 1.78 2.37
CA PRO A 144 29.26 1.06 1.84
C PRO A 144 30.54 1.32 2.64
N ALA A 145 31.48 0.39 2.57
CA ALA A 145 32.76 0.50 3.27
C ALA A 145 33.49 1.81 2.89
N HIS A 146 34.17 2.40 3.88
CA HIS A 146 34.93 3.66 3.75
C HIS A 146 34.09 4.92 3.44
N ILE A 147 32.76 4.81 3.33
CA ILE A 147 31.88 5.97 3.18
C ILE A 147 31.51 6.51 4.57
N THR A 148 32.10 7.65 4.94
CA THR A 148 31.81 8.34 6.21
C THR A 148 30.76 9.44 6.07
N LYS A 149 30.51 9.91 4.85
CA LYS A 149 29.60 11.03 4.53
C LYS A 149 28.72 10.70 3.32
N PRO A 150 27.66 9.88 3.49
CA PRO A 150 26.69 9.63 2.44
C PRO A 150 25.98 10.93 2.03
N LYS A 151 25.55 11.01 0.76
CA LYS A 151 24.91 12.21 0.20
C LYS A 151 23.42 12.26 0.44
N GLU A 152 22.80 11.09 0.50
CA GLU A 152 21.37 10.97 0.75
C GLU A 152 21.09 9.73 1.62
N VAL A 153 20.14 9.86 2.54
CA VAL A 153 19.47 8.75 3.20
C VAL A 153 18.00 8.76 2.81
N ILE A 154 17.50 7.62 2.35
CA ILE A 154 16.12 7.41 1.94
C ILE A 154 15.48 6.45 2.94
N LYS A 155 14.47 6.92 3.66
CA LYS A 155 13.76 6.15 4.69
C LYS A 155 12.40 5.74 4.18
N VAL A 156 12.14 4.44 4.19
CA VAL A 156 10.88 3.87 3.71
C VAL A 156 9.97 3.62 4.89
N PHE A 157 8.78 4.21 4.88
CA PHE A 157 7.71 4.07 5.85
C PHE A 157 6.60 3.23 5.24
N ILE A 158 5.86 2.54 6.10
CA ILE A 158 4.59 1.94 5.71
C ILE A 158 3.43 2.78 6.22
N VAL A 159 2.48 3.03 5.33
CA VAL A 159 1.30 3.84 5.60
C VAL A 159 0.06 2.98 5.42
N GLU A 160 -0.63 2.73 6.53
CA GLU A 160 -1.90 2.03 6.55
C GLU A 160 -3.00 3.00 6.14
N LEU A 161 -3.69 2.66 5.06
CA LEU A 161 -4.80 3.42 4.53
C LEU A 161 -6.07 3.15 5.36
N PRO A 162 -6.90 4.17 5.61
CA PRO A 162 -8.19 3.98 6.25
C PRO A 162 -9.15 3.21 5.33
N LYS A 163 -10.34 2.88 5.83
CA LYS A 163 -11.34 2.11 5.07
C LYS A 163 -11.70 2.75 3.73
N ARG A 164 -11.75 4.09 3.66
CA ARG A 164 -12.02 4.86 2.44
C ARG A 164 -11.13 6.09 2.42
N ILE A 165 -10.54 6.40 1.27
CA ILE A 165 -9.74 7.62 1.09
C ILE A 165 -9.86 8.10 -0.36
N SER A 166 -9.75 9.41 -0.54
CA SER A 166 -9.66 10.03 -1.86
C SER A 166 -8.25 10.60 -2.02
N PHE A 167 -7.57 10.24 -3.11
CA PHE A 167 -6.27 10.84 -3.46
C PHE A 167 -6.49 11.98 -4.46
N THR A 168 -5.72 13.05 -4.32
CA THR A 168 -5.62 14.17 -5.25
C THR A 168 -4.26 14.13 -5.93
N ILE A 169 -4.26 13.97 -7.24
CA ILE A 169 -3.07 13.72 -8.05
C ILE A 169 -2.90 14.82 -9.10
N ALA A 170 -1.65 15.12 -9.46
CA ALA A 170 -1.33 16.03 -10.54
C ALA A 170 -1.91 15.51 -11.87
N LYS A 171 -2.36 16.41 -12.73
CA LYS A 171 -3.05 16.08 -13.99
C LYS A 171 -2.21 15.20 -14.93
N ASN A 172 -0.89 15.37 -14.90
CA ASN A 172 0.08 14.65 -15.73
C ASN A 172 0.66 13.40 -15.06
N ASN A 173 0.11 12.96 -13.93
CA ASN A 173 0.54 11.77 -13.22
C ASN A 173 -0.60 10.75 -13.09
N THR A 174 -0.23 9.50 -12.87
CA THR A 174 -1.17 8.41 -12.58
C THR A 174 -0.80 7.70 -11.28
N LEU A 175 -1.81 7.22 -10.57
CA LEU A 175 -1.62 6.27 -9.47
C LEU A 175 -1.67 4.87 -10.05
N VAL A 176 -0.57 4.14 -9.90
CA VAL A 176 -0.46 2.75 -10.36
C VAL A 176 -0.46 1.83 -9.15
N ALA A 177 -1.29 0.80 -9.20
CA ALA A 177 -1.25 -0.31 -8.25
C ALA A 177 -0.49 -1.46 -8.93
N ALA A 178 0.67 -1.83 -8.41
CA ALA A 178 1.45 -2.94 -8.92
C ALA A 178 1.47 -4.09 -7.89
N PRO A 179 1.15 -5.32 -8.30
CA PRO A 179 1.16 -6.46 -7.41
C PRO A 179 2.59 -6.81 -7.00
N LEU A 180 2.75 -7.39 -5.81
CA LEU A 180 4.09 -7.71 -5.28
C LEU A 180 4.91 -8.63 -6.19
N PHE A 181 4.27 -9.53 -6.93
CA PHE A 181 4.96 -10.43 -7.86
C PHE A 181 5.48 -9.72 -9.11
N GLU A 182 4.88 -8.60 -9.53
CA GLU A 182 5.30 -7.84 -10.72
C GLU A 182 6.55 -7.02 -10.43
N ILE A 183 6.63 -6.46 -9.21
CA ILE A 183 7.78 -5.66 -8.79
C ILE A 183 8.95 -6.55 -8.34
N TYR A 184 8.69 -7.78 -7.88
CA TYR A 184 9.72 -8.66 -7.34
C TYR A 184 10.82 -8.94 -8.36
N ASP A 185 12.06 -8.61 -8.01
CA ASP A 185 13.25 -8.78 -8.85
C ASP A 185 13.20 -8.03 -10.21
N ASN A 186 12.28 -7.07 -10.36
CA ASN A 186 12.16 -6.23 -11.56
C ASN A 186 12.82 -4.86 -11.35
N VAL A 187 14.14 -4.86 -11.23
CA VAL A 187 14.93 -3.63 -10.99
C VAL A 187 14.93 -2.70 -12.22
N ASP A 188 14.80 -3.24 -13.43
CA ASP A 188 14.88 -2.47 -14.67
C ASP A 188 13.70 -1.50 -14.81
N ASP A 189 12.48 -1.94 -14.50
CA ASP A 189 11.28 -1.11 -14.60
C ASP A 189 11.03 -0.28 -13.33
N TYR A 190 11.22 -0.89 -12.16
CA TYR A 190 10.81 -0.30 -10.88
C TYR A 190 11.96 0.32 -10.07
N GLY A 191 13.20 0.06 -10.45
CA GLY A 191 14.38 0.49 -9.71
C GLY A 191 14.63 -0.32 -8.42
N PRO A 192 15.81 -0.15 -7.80
CA PRO A 192 16.28 -1.04 -6.75
C PRO A 192 15.46 -0.98 -5.46
N ILE A 193 14.87 0.17 -5.13
CA ILE A 193 14.11 0.34 -3.89
C ILE A 193 12.78 -0.41 -3.98
N ILE A 194 12.02 -0.19 -5.07
CA ILE A 194 10.67 -0.75 -5.24
C ILE A 194 10.75 -2.26 -5.50
N ALA A 195 11.68 -2.70 -6.34
CA ALA A 195 11.81 -4.11 -6.68
C ALA A 195 12.16 -5.01 -5.48
N ASN A 196 12.83 -4.45 -4.47
CA ASN A 196 13.19 -5.13 -3.23
C ASN A 196 12.16 -4.96 -2.10
N LEU A 197 11.06 -4.22 -2.31
CA LEU A 197 10.00 -4.09 -1.30
C LEU A 197 9.40 -5.43 -0.85
N PRO A 198 9.16 -6.43 -1.72
CA PRO A 198 8.58 -7.70 -1.27
C PRO A 198 9.41 -8.36 -0.17
N HIS A 199 10.75 -8.28 -0.24
CA HIS A 199 11.62 -8.78 0.84
C HIS A 199 11.37 -8.08 2.17
N VAL A 200 11.23 -6.75 2.15
CA VAL A 200 11.01 -5.93 3.35
C VAL A 200 9.60 -6.12 3.92
N LEU A 201 8.61 -6.30 3.05
CA LEU A 201 7.20 -6.47 3.41
C LEU A 201 6.91 -7.87 3.96
N SER A 202 7.73 -8.88 3.64
CA SER A 202 7.54 -10.28 4.06
C SER A 202 7.44 -10.49 5.58
N ARG A 203 8.00 -9.58 6.39
CA ARG A 203 7.94 -9.65 7.87
C ARG A 203 6.64 -9.12 8.48
N LEU A 204 5.76 -8.54 7.66
CA LEU A 204 4.53 -7.89 8.11
C LEU A 204 3.36 -8.86 8.06
N THR A 205 2.37 -8.68 8.92
CA THR A 205 1.16 -9.49 8.93
C THR A 205 0.03 -8.70 8.30
N PHE A 206 -0.46 -9.15 7.16
CA PHE A 206 -1.56 -8.49 6.45
C PHE A 206 -2.92 -9.04 6.86
N VAL A 207 -3.86 -8.14 7.15
CA VAL A 207 -5.26 -8.49 7.46
C VAL A 207 -6.16 -7.90 6.39
N PHE A 208 -6.61 -8.76 5.48
CA PHE A 208 -7.49 -8.39 4.38
C PHE A 208 -8.93 -8.19 4.86
N LYS A 209 -9.44 -6.96 4.76
CA LYS A 209 -10.81 -6.60 5.14
C LYS A 209 -11.72 -6.69 3.92
N PHE A 210 -12.30 -7.86 3.67
CA PHE A 210 -13.30 -8.01 2.61
C PHE A 210 -14.64 -7.38 3.01
N VAL A 211 -15.24 -6.64 2.09
CA VAL A 211 -16.68 -6.34 2.15
C VAL A 211 -17.37 -7.53 1.47
N LEU A 212 -18.00 -8.40 2.26
CA LEU A 212 -18.93 -9.39 1.73
C LEU A 212 -20.04 -8.64 0.98
N PHE A 213 -19.96 -8.61 -0.36
CA PHE A 213 -21.17 -8.41 -1.14
C PHE A 213 -22.09 -9.58 -0.79
N ASN A 214 -23.28 -9.29 -0.26
CA ASN A 214 -24.33 -10.30 -0.12
C ASN A 214 -24.57 -10.90 -1.51
N LEU A 215 -24.00 -12.07 -1.77
CA LEU A 215 -24.32 -12.85 -2.93
C LEU A 215 -25.73 -13.38 -2.70
N ILE A 216 -26.75 -12.62 -3.11
CA ILE A 216 -28.10 -13.14 -3.21
C ILE A 216 -28.07 -14.14 -4.37
N ILE A 217 -27.84 -15.40 -4.05
CA ILE A 217 -28.06 -16.50 -4.98
C ILE A 217 -29.57 -16.54 -5.21
N SER A 218 -30.04 -15.93 -6.30
CA SER A 218 -31.41 -16.17 -6.75
C SER A 218 -31.47 -17.60 -7.27
N THR A 219 -31.93 -18.53 -6.43
CA THR A 219 -32.38 -19.83 -6.91
C THR A 219 -33.66 -19.58 -7.72
N THR A 220 -33.58 -19.72 -9.04
CA THR A 220 -34.78 -19.79 -9.89
C THR A 220 -35.65 -20.96 -9.41
N PRO A 221 -36.97 -20.80 -9.24
CA PRO A 221 -37.82 -21.90 -8.83
C PRO A 221 -37.85 -22.97 -9.92
N GLU A 222 -37.63 -24.22 -9.53
CA GLU A 222 -37.81 -25.37 -10.40
C GLU A 222 -39.25 -25.37 -10.96
N VAL A 223 -39.33 -25.48 -12.29
CA VAL A 223 -40.58 -25.66 -13.03
C VAL A 223 -41.16 -27.01 -12.63
N GLY A 224 -42.39 -26.98 -12.09
CA GLY A 224 -43.10 -28.15 -11.61
C GLY A 224 -43.34 -29.20 -12.69
N PHE A 225 -43.02 -30.45 -12.38
CA PHE A 225 -43.48 -31.61 -13.14
C PHE A 225 -44.94 -31.91 -12.78
N HIS A 226 -45.83 -31.66 -13.73
CA HIS A 226 -47.21 -32.15 -13.71
C HIS A 226 -47.20 -33.65 -14.07
N ASN A 227 -47.66 -34.49 -13.15
CA ASN A 227 -47.96 -35.90 -13.43
C ASN A 227 -49.37 -36.01 -14.00
N ASP A 228 -49.48 -36.08 -15.32
CA ASP A 228 -50.73 -36.49 -15.97
C ASP A 228 -50.75 -38.01 -16.19
N SER A 229 -51.75 -38.62 -15.58
CA SER A 229 -52.14 -40.01 -15.70
C SER A 229 -52.73 -40.34 -17.08
N PHE A 230 -52.23 -41.38 -17.75
CA PHE A 230 -52.94 -41.99 -18.89
C PHE A 230 -52.90 -43.53 -18.88
N GLY A 231 -54.04 -44.10 -18.51
CA GLY A 231 -54.82 -45.06 -19.31
C GLY A 231 -54.14 -46.30 -19.89
N THR A 232 -54.36 -47.44 -19.23
CA THR A 232 -54.31 -48.78 -19.82
C THR A 232 -55.38 -48.98 -20.89
N SER A 233 -55.01 -49.44 -22.09
CA SER A 233 -55.85 -50.32 -22.91
C SER A 233 -54.99 -51.20 -23.81
N LYS A 234 -54.98 -52.51 -23.51
CA LYS A 234 -54.51 -53.56 -24.41
C LYS A 234 -55.72 -54.12 -25.17
N LYS A 235 -55.59 -54.27 -26.48
CA LYS A 235 -56.05 -55.47 -27.19
C LYS A 235 -54.84 -56.36 -27.43
#